data_AF-A0A6J6G644-F1
#
_entry.id   AF-A0A6J6G644-F1
#
_cell.length_a   1.000
_cell.length_b   1.000
_cell.length_c   1.000
_cell.angle_alpha   90.00
_cell.angle_beta   90.00
_cell.angle_gamma   90.00
#
_symmetry.space_group_name_H-M   'P 1'
#
loop_
_entity.id
_entity.type
_entity.pdbx_description
1 polymer ?
#
loop_
_entity_poly.entity_id
_entity_poly.type
_entity_poly.pdbx_seq_one_letter_code
_entity_poly.pdbx_strand_id
1 'polypeptide(L)' 'MTADKALLECVKLDDIQLEFVNYEEKLVKRWRSTILSQAIHHATEHRAQIAAALEAKGFTPMDLDELDLWAFEIETE' A
#
# COMPACT_ATOMS: atom_id res chain seq x y z
N MET A 1 -11.11 -0.35 -9.92
CA MET A 1 -10.85 0.56 -8.78
C MET A 1 -9.45 0.26 -8.31
N THR A 2 -8.57 1.26 -8.20
CA THR A 2 -7.19 1.04 -7.75
C THR A 2 -7.16 0.70 -6.26
N ALA A 3 -6.17 -0.04 -5.78
CA ALA A 3 -6.09 -0.40 -4.37
C ALA A 3 -5.90 0.84 -3.48
N ASP A 4 -5.16 1.86 -3.95
CA ASP A 4 -5.00 3.14 -3.25
C ASP A 4 -6.36 3.84 -3.00
N LYS A 5 -7.25 3.87 -3.99
CA LYS A 5 -8.60 4.44 -3.83
C LYS A 5 -9.42 3.65 -2.81
N ALA A 6 -9.30 2.32 -2.81
CA ALA A 6 -9.99 1.48 -1.84
C ALA A 6 -9.49 1.71 -0.40
N LEU A 7 -8.17 1.84 -0.22
CA LEU A 7 -7.55 2.18 1.07
C LEU A 7 -8.00 3.57 1.55
N LEU A 8 -8.07 4.55 0.64
CA LEU A 8 -8.54 5.90 0.97
C LEU A 8 -10.00 5.91 1.45
N GLU A 9 -10.88 5.14 0.82
CA GLU A 9 -12.27 5.03 1.27
C GLU A 9 -12.36 4.34 2.65
N CYS A 10 -11.47 3.38 2.95
CA CYS A 10 -11.41 2.73 4.25
C CYS A 10 -11.06 3.69 5.41
N VAL A 11 -10.38 4.81 5.14
CA VAL A 11 -10.05 5.84 6.16
C VAL A 11 -11.33 6.46 6.74
N LYS A 12 -12.42 6.52 5.98
CA LYS A 12 -13.68 7.14 6.40
C LYS A 12 -14.52 6.26 7.33
N LEU A 13 -14.12 5.01 7.53
CA LEU A 13 -14.87 4.01 8.29
C LEU A 13 -14.35 3.91 9.73
N ASP A 14 -15.22 3.57 10.70
CA ASP A 14 -14.90 3.46 12.13
C ASP A 14 -13.75 2.48 12.46
N ASP A 15 -12.72 2.90 13.19
CA ASP A 15 -11.63 1.99 13.54
C ASP A 15 -12.12 0.80 14.40
N ILE A 16 -12.13 -0.38 13.79
CA ILE A 16 -12.56 -1.64 14.39
C ILE A 16 -11.48 -2.71 14.19
N GLN A 17 -11.58 -3.78 14.98
CA GLN A 17 -10.81 -4.99 14.71
C GLN A 17 -11.45 -5.75 13.55
N LEU A 18 -10.73 -5.80 12.43
CA LEU A 18 -11.04 -6.65 11.29
C LEU A 18 -10.57 -8.08 11.60
N GLU A 19 -11.44 -9.04 11.32
CA GLU A 19 -11.19 -10.46 11.50
C GLU A 19 -11.16 -11.14 10.12
N PHE A 20 -10.04 -11.77 9.79
CA PHE A 20 -9.82 -12.42 8.49
C PHE A 20 -8.84 -13.58 8.62
N VAL A 21 -8.81 -14.47 7.64
CA VAL A 21 -7.84 -15.56 7.54
C VAL A 21 -6.63 -15.06 6.76
N ASN A 22 -5.43 -15.19 7.32
CA ASN A 22 -4.19 -14.76 6.66
C ASN A 22 -3.63 -15.84 5.71
N TYR A 23 -2.50 -15.53 5.07
CA TYR A 23 -1.78 -16.44 4.16
C TYR A 23 -1.27 -17.74 4.82
N GLU A 24 -1.24 -17.82 6.16
CA GLU A 24 -0.89 -19.02 6.92
C GLU A 24 -2.12 -19.83 7.36
N GLU A 25 -3.29 -19.56 6.78
CA GLU A 25 -4.58 -20.18 7.13
C GLU A 25 -5.00 -19.94 8.60
N LYS A 26 -4.48 -18.88 9.24
CA LYS A 26 -4.81 -18.53 10.62
C LYS A 26 -5.81 -17.38 10.66
N LEU A 27 -6.82 -17.53 11.52
CA LEU A 27 -7.72 -16.45 11.88
C LEU A 27 -6.95 -15.40 12.69
N VAL A 28 -6.90 -14.17 12.17
CA VAL A 28 -6.21 -13.05 12.80
C VAL A 28 -7.15 -11.87 12.99
N LYS A 29 -6.87 -11.07 14.02
CA LYS A 29 -7.54 -9.80 14.29
C LYS A 29 -6.55 -8.66 14.18
N ARG A 30 -6.90 -7.61 13.43
CA ARG A 30 -6.07 -6.41 13.25
C ARG A 30 -6.96 -5.17 13.26
N TRP A 31 -6.50 -4.10 13.90
CA TRP A 31 -7.18 -2.82 13.81
C TRP A 31 -7.10 -2.29 12.38
N ARG A 32 -8.19 -1.67 11.89
CA ARG A 32 -8.19 -1.04 10.57
C ARG A 32 -7.10 0.02 10.49
N SER A 33 -6.95 0.84 11.53
CA SER A 33 -5.89 1.84 11.62
C SER A 33 -4.50 1.23 11.45
N THR A 34 -4.23 0.08 12.08
CA THR A 34 -2.93 -0.62 11.93
C THR A 34 -2.70 -1.06 10.48
N ILE A 35 -3.71 -1.65 9.83
CA ILE A 35 -3.59 -2.07 8.42
C ILE A 35 -3.35 -0.85 7.51
N LEU A 36 -4.10 0.22 7.70
CA LEU A 36 -3.97 1.45 6.90
C LEU A 36 -2.60 2.10 7.08
N SER A 37 -2.11 2.21 8.33
CA SER A 37 -0.78 2.75 8.59
C SER A 37 0.31 1.90 7.95
N GLN A 38 0.21 0.57 8.02
CA GLN A 38 1.18 -0.32 7.36
C GLN A 38 1.16 -0.14 5.83
N ALA A 39 -0.01 -0.03 5.22
CA ALA A 39 -0.12 0.23 3.78
C ALA A 39 0.53 1.57 3.38
N ILE A 40 0.30 2.65 4.14
CA ILE A 40 0.93 3.97 3.90
C ILE A 40 2.46 3.90 4.05
N HIS A 41 2.94 3.23 5.11
CA HIS A 41 4.38 3.08 5.35
C HIS A 41 5.06 2.28 4.24
N HIS A 42 4.48 1.13 3.87
CA HIS A 42 4.99 0.29 2.80
C HIS A 42 5.03 1.04 1.47
N ALA A 43 3.97 1.80 1.17
CA ALA A 43 3.92 2.58 -0.05
C ALA A 43 4.97 3.70 -0.09
N THR A 44 5.22 4.34 1.06
CA THR A 44 6.27 5.34 1.20
C THR A 44 7.66 4.73 1.03
N GLU A 45 7.89 3.54 1.59
CA GLU A 45 9.15 2.80 1.45
C GLU A 45 9.46 2.48 -0.01
N HIS A 46 8.50 1.93 -0.76
CA HIS A 46 8.70 1.64 -2.17
C HIS A 46 8.95 2.90 -3.01
N ARG A 47 8.24 4.01 -2.75
CA ARG A 47 8.52 5.29 -3.41
C ARG A 47 9.97 5.74 -3.16
N ALA A 48 10.44 5.63 -1.92
CA ALA A 48 11.83 5.96 -1.60
C ALA A 48 12.84 5.04 -2.31
N GLN A 49 12.57 3.73 -2.38
CA GLN A 49 13.40 2.76 -3.10
C GLN A 49 13.47 3.06 -4.61
N ILE A 50 12.34 3.40 -5.24
CA ILE A 50 12.28 3.78 -6.66
C ILE A 50 13.07 5.08 -6.91
N ALA A 51 12.84 6.11 -6.09
CA ALA A 51 13.55 7.39 -6.21
C ALA A 51 15.07 7.19 -6.11
N ALA A 52 15.52 6.42 -5.11
CA ALA A 52 16.93 6.11 -4.93
C ALA A 52 17.52 5.32 -6.12
N ALA A 53 16.77 4.35 -6.67
CA ALA A 53 17.22 3.58 -7.83
C ALA A 53 17.34 4.43 -9.11
N LEU A 54 16.39 5.35 -9.34
CA LEU A 54 16.43 6.28 -10.47
C LEU A 54 17.63 7.24 -10.35
N GLU A 55 17.83 7.83 -9.17
CA GLU A 55 18.96 8.73 -8.89
C GLU A 55 20.30 8.02 -9.10
N ALA A 56 20.45 6.80 -8.57
CA ALA A 56 21.67 6.00 -8.72
C ALA A 56 22.01 5.65 -10.18
N LYS A 57 21.02 5.70 -11.08
CA LYS A 57 21.20 5.48 -12.52
C LYS A 57 21.32 6.78 -13.33
N GLY A 58 21.30 7.94 -12.68
CA GLY A 58 21.41 9.25 -13.32
C GLY A 58 20.13 9.72 -14.00
N PHE A 59 18.97 9.13 -13.68
CA PHE A 59 17.68 9.63 -14.14
C PHE A 59 17.24 10.83 -13.30
N THR A 60 16.50 11.74 -13.92
CA THR A 60 15.89 12.88 -13.23
C THR A 60 14.84 12.38 -12.24
N PRO A 61 14.76 12.95 -11.02
CA PRO A 61 13.68 12.66 -10.09
C PRO A 61 12.32 12.88 -10.76
N MET A 62 11.43 11.90 -10.65
CA MET A 62 10.05 12.01 -11.10
C MET A 62 9.10 12.13 -9.91
N ASP A 63 7.93 12.73 -10.11
CA ASP A 63 6.88 12.74 -9.09
C ASP A 63 6.27 11.33 -8.98
N LEU A 64 6.48 10.68 -7.83
CA LEU A 64 5.98 9.33 -7.56
C LEU A 64 4.60 9.33 -6.89
N ASP A 65 4.06 10.51 -6.56
CA ASP A 65 2.69 10.62 -6.03
C ASP A 65 1.65 10.46 -7.15
N GLU A 66 2.03 10.70 -8.40
CA GLU A 66 1.18 10.48 -9.58
C GLU A 66 1.06 8.99 -9.96
N LEU A 67 1.90 8.11 -9.39
CA LEU A 67 1.90 6.68 -9.69
C LEU A 67 1.06 5.91 -8.66
N ASP A 68 0.14 5.08 -9.18
CA ASP A 68 -0.55 4.07 -8.38
C ASP A 68 0.41 2.92 -8.10
N LEU A 69 0.98 2.90 -6.89
CA LEU A 69 1.97 1.91 -6.51
C LEU A 69 1.40 0.48 -6.56
N TRP A 70 0.12 0.31 -6.26
CA TRP A 70 -0.53 -1.00 -6.18
C TRP A 70 -1.11 -1.45 -7.51
N ALA A 71 -0.87 -0.72 -8.61
CA ALA A 71 -1.32 -1.12 -9.94
C ALA A 71 -0.78 -2.50 -10.35
N PHE A 72 0.34 -2.93 -9.76
CA PHE A 72 0.97 -4.23 -10.02
C PHE A 72 0.53 -5.36 -9.08
N GLU A 73 -0.23 -5.08 -8.01
CA GLU A 73 -0.72 -6.12 -7.08
C GLU A 73 -1.87 -6.96 -7.67
N ILE A 74 -2.56 -6.44 -8.67
CA ILE A 74 -3.63 -7.18 -9.35
C ILE A 74 -2.99 -7.98 -10.49
N GLU A 75 -2.48 -9.18 -10.19
CA GLU A 75 -2.29 -10.20 -11.23
C GLU A 75 -3.66 -10.54 -11.82
N THR A 76 -3.89 -10.13 -13.06
CA THR A 76 -5.01 -10.65 -13.85
C THR A 76 -4.61 -12.02 -14.41
N GLU A 77 -5.20 -13.09 -13.88
CA GLU A 77 -5.39 -14.35 -14.63
C GLU A 77 -6.54 -14.22 -15.64
#